data_AF-A0A498SAN0-F1
#
_entry.id   AF-A0A498SAN0-F1
#
_cell.length_a   1.000
_cell.length_b   1.000
_cell.length_c   1.000
_cell.angle_alpha   90.00
_cell.angle_beta   90.00
_cell.angle_gamma   90.00
#
_symmetry.space_group_name_H-M   'P 1'
#
loop_
_entity.id
_entity.type
_entity.pdbx_description
1 polymer ?
#
loop_
_entity_poly.entity_id
_entity_poly.type
_entity_poly.pdbx_seq_one_letter_code
_entity_poly.pdbx_strand_id
1 'polypeptide(L)'
;MKHLQFHNRYHPETNKEDVVLKFSANEIHLGKVIAKSGIVYGGTGNDLAIVGSRVIISATSTQSRLVLQDGICRFENSNQFIVKNAVRPYFSAQHPLFRIDKKIKKISTAQIITDKIRSPINDNLYVDVTNLGLRGNEGIHFEAKRMNLTAGNDISLATTIDGLIMFSTKKLYFGNNLKKLPLSSSPSLTASTDALRVCVCVSSKPKLFTVAGNKPCLAPQGFCS
;
A
#
# COMPACT_ATOMS: atom_id res chain seq x y z
N MET A 1 -31.67 -54.83 23.72
CA MET A 1 -30.81 -53.96 24.56
C MET A 1 -29.42 -54.59 24.83
N LYS A 2 -28.74 -55.18 23.82
CA LYS A 2 -27.40 -55.80 24.01
C LYS A 2 -26.21 -54.88 23.68
N HIS A 3 -26.49 -53.68 23.15
CA HIS A 3 -25.46 -52.79 22.58
C HIS A 3 -25.29 -51.46 23.33
N LEU A 4 -25.91 -51.34 24.51
CA LEU A 4 -25.85 -50.17 25.38
C LEU A 4 -25.34 -50.63 26.74
N GLN A 5 -24.27 -50.00 27.21
CA GLN A 5 -23.68 -50.27 28.51
C GLN A 5 -23.53 -48.96 29.27
N PHE A 6 -23.93 -48.94 30.53
CA PHE A 6 -23.64 -47.82 31.42
C PHE A 6 -22.30 -48.07 32.08
N HIS A 7 -21.42 -47.09 32.03
CA HIS A 7 -20.12 -47.10 32.69
C HIS A 7 -20.02 -45.88 33.59
N ASN A 8 -19.50 -46.07 34.79
CA ASN A 8 -19.15 -44.93 35.62
C ASN A 8 -17.75 -44.45 35.22
N ARG A 9 -17.63 -43.16 34.90
CA ARG A 9 -16.35 -42.55 34.57
C ARG A 9 -16.05 -41.44 35.57
N TYR A 10 -14.82 -41.46 36.07
CA TYR A 10 -14.32 -40.40 36.94
C TYR A 10 -13.90 -39.20 36.10
N HIS A 11 -14.46 -38.03 36.38
CA HIS A 11 -14.13 -36.80 35.68
C HIS A 11 -12.86 -36.18 36.32
N PRO A 12 -11.73 -36.08 35.61
CA PRO A 12 -10.43 -35.72 36.21
C PRO A 12 -10.38 -34.28 36.75
N GLU A 13 -11.20 -33.36 36.23
CA GLU A 13 -11.21 -31.97 36.67
C GLU A 13 -12.21 -31.67 37.80
N THR A 14 -13.27 -32.46 37.94
CA THR A 14 -14.39 -32.16 38.87
C THR A 14 -14.49 -33.17 40.01
N ASN A 15 -13.66 -34.24 40.00
CA ASN A 15 -13.64 -35.32 40.98
C ASN A 15 -15.01 -36.02 41.18
N LYS A 16 -15.92 -35.88 40.21
CA LYS A 16 -17.25 -36.48 40.22
C LYS A 16 -17.31 -37.72 39.36
N GLU A 17 -18.13 -38.67 39.80
CA GLU A 17 -18.41 -39.89 39.08
C GLU A 17 -19.64 -39.66 38.18
N ASP A 18 -19.42 -39.65 36.87
CA ASP A 18 -20.48 -39.46 35.88
C ASP A 18 -20.87 -40.80 35.26
N VAL A 19 -22.18 -41.03 35.11
CA VAL A 19 -22.71 -42.20 34.39
C VAL A 19 -22.66 -41.92 32.90
N VAL A 20 -21.79 -42.63 32.19
CA VAL A 20 -21.58 -42.51 30.75
C VAL A 20 -22.28 -43.67 30.03
N LEU A 21 -23.04 -43.35 28.98
CA LEU A 21 -23.62 -44.35 28.08
C LEU A 21 -22.60 -44.73 27.01
N LYS A 22 -22.10 -45.97 27.07
CA LYS A 22 -21.25 -46.58 26.05
C LYS A 22 -22.10 -47.36 25.06
N PHE A 23 -21.94 -47.06 23.79
CA PHE A 23 -22.49 -47.84 22.71
C PHE A 23 -21.44 -48.86 22.25
N SER A 24 -21.78 -50.15 22.24
CA SER A 24 -20.82 -51.25 21.98
C SER A 24 -20.98 -51.89 20.60
N ALA A 25 -21.82 -51.34 19.73
CA ALA A 25 -21.96 -51.79 18.34
C ALA A 25 -20.92 -51.13 17.43
N ASN A 26 -20.49 -51.84 16.38
CA ASN A 26 -19.55 -51.32 15.38
C ASN A 26 -20.13 -50.16 14.56
N GLU A 27 -21.44 -50.18 14.31
CA GLU A 27 -22.18 -49.11 13.64
C GLU A 27 -23.40 -48.74 14.48
N ILE A 28 -23.52 -47.45 14.82
CA ILE A 28 -24.64 -46.93 15.60
C ILE A 28 -25.21 -45.72 14.87
N HIS A 29 -26.43 -45.85 14.37
CA HIS A 29 -27.15 -44.76 13.75
C HIS A 29 -27.87 -43.95 14.84
N LEU A 30 -27.14 -43.03 15.45
CA LEU A 30 -27.75 -42.02 16.31
C LEU A 30 -28.31 -40.92 15.40
N GLY A 31 -29.60 -40.61 15.55
CA GLY A 31 -30.23 -39.48 14.84
C GLY A 31 -29.70 -38.15 15.36
N LYS A 32 -30.55 -37.35 16.01
CA LYS A 32 -30.11 -36.11 16.66
C LYS A 32 -29.67 -36.40 18.09
N VAL A 33 -28.37 -36.35 18.37
CA VAL A 33 -27.82 -36.45 19.72
C VAL A 33 -27.56 -35.05 20.28
N ILE A 34 -28.17 -34.74 21.43
CA ILE A 34 -27.87 -33.53 22.19
C ILE A 34 -27.30 -33.98 23.53
N ALA A 35 -25.97 -33.93 23.67
CA ALA A 35 -25.34 -34.21 24.95
C ALA A 35 -25.61 -33.03 25.91
N LYS A 36 -26.26 -33.28 27.05
CA LYS A 36 -26.51 -32.24 28.06
C LYS A 36 -25.22 -31.62 28.62
N SER A 37 -24.15 -32.43 28.71
CA SER A 37 -22.82 -31.97 29.07
C SER A 37 -22.12 -31.20 27.95
N GLY A 38 -22.60 -31.31 26.70
CA GLY A 38 -21.96 -30.73 25.52
C GLY A 38 -20.71 -31.46 25.06
N ILE A 39 -20.36 -32.60 25.68
CA ILE A 39 -19.08 -33.26 25.44
C ILE A 39 -19.28 -34.68 24.91
N VAL A 40 -18.53 -35.00 23.85
CA VAL A 40 -18.45 -36.33 23.23
C VAL A 40 -16.99 -36.76 23.23
N TYR A 41 -16.70 -37.96 23.73
CA TYR A 41 -15.35 -38.51 23.80
C TYR A 41 -15.29 -39.86 23.07
N GLY A 42 -14.17 -40.12 22.38
CA GLY A 42 -13.80 -41.47 21.99
C GLY A 42 -13.43 -42.32 23.21
N GLY A 43 -13.54 -43.65 23.08
CA GLY A 43 -13.03 -44.57 24.09
C GLY A 43 -11.51 -44.47 24.22
N THR A 44 -10.96 -44.78 25.40
CA THR A 44 -9.50 -44.76 25.63
C THR A 44 -8.77 -45.61 24.59
N GLY A 45 -7.78 -45.04 23.90
CA GLY A 45 -7.02 -45.72 22.85
C GLY A 45 -7.76 -45.91 21.51
N ASN A 46 -8.94 -45.32 21.34
CA ASN A 46 -9.71 -45.40 20.10
C ASN A 46 -9.93 -44.00 19.51
N ASP A 47 -9.75 -43.88 18.20
CA ASP A 47 -10.04 -42.65 17.47
C ASP A 47 -11.56 -42.39 17.43
N LEU A 48 -11.96 -41.14 17.68
CA LEU A 48 -13.34 -40.71 17.44
C LEU A 48 -13.47 -40.25 15.99
N ALA A 49 -13.92 -41.14 15.12
CA ALA A 49 -14.23 -40.81 13.73
C ALA A 49 -15.62 -40.14 13.64
N ILE A 50 -15.65 -38.86 13.26
CA ILE A 50 -16.90 -38.12 12.98
C ILE A 50 -17.07 -38.05 11.47
N VAL A 51 -18.07 -38.75 10.94
CA VAL A 51 -18.44 -38.71 9.52
C VAL A 51 -19.74 -37.94 9.37
N GLY A 52 -19.73 -36.90 8.55
CA GLY A 52 -20.91 -36.10 8.26
C GLY A 52 -20.74 -35.30 6.98
N SER A 53 -21.85 -35.02 6.28
CA SER A 53 -21.88 -34.16 5.09
C SER A 53 -21.47 -32.72 5.42
N ARG A 54 -21.71 -32.29 6.66
CA ARG A 54 -21.30 -30.99 7.19
C ARG A 54 -20.96 -31.11 8.67
N VAL A 55 -19.72 -30.78 9.02
CA VAL A 55 -19.25 -30.75 10.42
C VAL A 55 -18.97 -29.30 10.79
N ILE A 56 -19.56 -28.85 11.91
CA ILE A 56 -19.37 -27.49 12.44
C ILE A 56 -18.83 -27.61 13.86
N ILE A 57 -17.61 -27.10 14.07
CA ILE A 57 -16.98 -27.01 15.38
C ILE A 57 -16.98 -25.54 15.77
N SER A 58 -17.81 -25.18 16.74
CA SER A 58 -17.94 -23.80 17.22
C SER A 58 -17.38 -23.65 18.63
N ALA A 59 -16.57 -22.61 18.85
CA ALA A 59 -16.20 -22.19 20.20
C ALA A 59 -17.36 -21.40 20.81
N THR A 60 -17.83 -21.82 21.99
CA THR A 60 -18.95 -21.19 22.71
C THR A 60 -18.65 -19.76 23.16
N SER A 61 -17.38 -19.42 23.40
CA SER A 61 -16.98 -18.11 23.93
C SER A 61 -16.74 -17.05 22.86
N THR A 62 -16.26 -17.42 21.66
CA THR A 62 -15.79 -16.45 20.64
C THR A 62 -16.62 -16.42 19.37
N GLN A 63 -17.66 -17.25 19.25
CA GLN A 63 -18.46 -17.46 18.02
C GLN A 63 -17.64 -17.91 16.80
N SER A 64 -16.34 -18.16 16.97
CA SER A 64 -15.46 -18.69 15.94
C SER A 64 -15.90 -20.12 15.60
N ARG A 65 -15.99 -20.41 14.30
CA ARG A 65 -16.46 -21.70 13.79
C ARG A 65 -15.51 -22.25 12.75
N LEU A 66 -15.18 -23.52 12.90
CA LEU A 66 -14.53 -24.35 11.88
C LEU A 66 -15.63 -25.17 11.20
N VAL A 67 -15.78 -24.98 9.89
CA VAL A 67 -16.75 -25.69 9.06
C VAL A 67 -16.01 -26.58 8.08
N LEU A 68 -16.33 -27.87 8.12
CA LEU A 68 -15.88 -28.88 7.15
C LEU A 68 -17.09 -29.29 6.32
N GLN A 69 -17.09 -28.97 5.03
CA GLN A 69 -18.19 -29.27 4.13
C GLN A 69 -17.67 -29.43 2.70
N ASP A 70 -18.12 -30.46 1.97
CA ASP A 70 -17.82 -30.67 0.55
C ASP A 70 -16.31 -30.62 0.21
N GLY A 71 -15.47 -31.18 1.09
CA GLY A 71 -14.00 -31.17 0.95
C GLY A 71 -13.32 -29.83 1.27
N ILE A 72 -14.09 -28.82 1.68
CA ILE A 72 -13.59 -27.49 2.05
C ILE A 72 -13.54 -27.36 3.57
N CYS A 73 -12.40 -26.86 4.05
CA CYS A 73 -12.18 -26.47 5.44
C CYS A 73 -12.20 -24.94 5.55
N ARG A 74 -13.15 -24.38 6.31
CA ARG A 74 -13.35 -22.94 6.43
C ARG A 74 -13.42 -22.49 7.89
N PHE A 75 -12.61 -21.49 8.22
CA PHE A 75 -12.72 -20.76 9.49
C PHE A 75 -13.60 -19.54 9.28
N GLU A 76 -14.65 -19.38 10.09
CA GLU A 76 -15.51 -18.21 10.07
C GLU A 76 -15.51 -17.52 11.45
N ASN A 77 -15.86 -16.24 11.46
CA ASN A 77 -15.85 -15.39 12.67
C ASN A 77 -14.49 -15.46 13.39
N SER A 78 -13.42 -15.46 12.61
CA SER A 78 -12.05 -15.37 13.10
C SER A 78 -11.36 -14.21 12.40
N ASN A 79 -10.93 -13.23 13.18
CA ASN A 79 -10.21 -12.06 12.68
C ASN A 79 -8.73 -12.39 12.40
N GLN A 80 -8.23 -13.50 12.93
CA GLN A 80 -6.81 -13.80 12.93
C GLN A 80 -6.57 -15.30 12.80
N PHE A 81 -5.89 -15.68 11.72
CA PHE A 81 -5.38 -17.03 11.51
C PHE A 81 -3.86 -16.99 11.59
N ILE A 82 -3.28 -17.72 12.55
CA ILE A 82 -1.83 -17.79 12.77
C ILE A 82 -1.38 -19.25 12.72
N VAL A 83 -0.43 -19.54 11.82
CA VAL A 83 0.32 -20.79 11.86
C VAL A 83 1.63 -20.50 12.59
N LYS A 84 1.92 -21.17 13.70
CA LYS A 84 3.12 -20.95 14.52
C LYS A 84 3.75 -22.26 15.00
N ASN A 85 5.06 -22.22 15.25
CA ASN A 85 5.69 -23.20 16.15
C ASN A 85 5.65 -22.69 17.60
N ALA A 86 6.26 -23.41 18.55
CA ALA A 86 6.31 -23.01 19.95
C ALA A 86 6.93 -21.62 20.22
N VAL A 87 7.74 -21.11 19.29
CA VAL A 87 8.60 -19.92 19.46
C VAL A 87 8.23 -18.77 18.50
N ARG A 88 7.72 -19.05 17.30
CA ARG A 88 7.47 -18.04 16.24
C ARG A 88 6.31 -18.38 15.31
N PRO A 89 5.55 -17.37 14.86
CA PRO A 89 4.58 -17.51 13.77
C PRO A 89 5.28 -17.65 12.41
N TYR A 90 4.82 -18.59 11.59
CA TYR A 90 5.19 -18.76 10.18
C TYR A 90 4.27 -17.99 9.24
N PHE A 91 2.99 -17.88 9.60
CA PHE A 91 1.98 -17.19 8.80
C PHE A 91 1.00 -16.48 9.72
N SER A 92 0.63 -15.25 9.34
CA SER A 92 -0.44 -14.49 9.96
C SER A 92 -1.24 -13.84 8.85
N ALA A 93 -2.56 -14.05 8.82
CA ALA A 93 -3.43 -13.44 7.83
C ALA A 93 -3.50 -11.90 7.96
N GLN A 94 -3.27 -11.35 9.15
CA GLN A 94 -3.32 -9.90 9.39
C GLN A 94 -2.03 -9.16 8.98
N HIS A 95 -0.89 -9.84 9.06
CA HIS A 95 0.42 -9.26 8.77
C HIS A 95 1.23 -10.25 7.92
N PRO A 96 0.89 -10.40 6.61
CA PRO A 96 1.57 -11.36 5.76
C PRO A 96 3.01 -10.92 5.52
N LEU A 97 3.97 -11.68 6.05
CA LEU A 97 5.39 -11.54 5.77
C LEU A 97 5.75 -12.48 4.62
N PHE A 98 5.95 -11.95 3.41
CA PHE A 98 6.45 -12.72 2.27
C PHE A 98 7.72 -12.09 1.70
N ARG A 99 8.66 -12.94 1.29
CA ARG A 99 9.87 -12.48 0.59
C ARG A 99 9.53 -12.30 -0.87
N ILE A 100 9.79 -11.12 -1.42
CA ILE A 100 9.68 -10.87 -2.85
C ILE A 100 10.81 -11.65 -3.53
N ASP A 101 10.45 -12.72 -4.25
CA ASP A 101 11.38 -13.51 -5.05
C ASP A 101 11.22 -13.19 -6.55
N LYS A 102 12.08 -13.79 -7.37
CA LYS A 102 12.09 -13.61 -8.83
C LYS A 102 10.79 -14.05 -9.54
N LYS A 103 9.88 -14.75 -8.87
CA LYS A 103 8.60 -15.18 -9.44
C LYS A 103 7.53 -14.08 -9.33
N ILE A 104 7.68 -13.15 -8.38
CA ILE A 104 6.75 -12.04 -8.18
C ILE A 104 7.09 -10.91 -9.15
N LYS A 105 6.30 -10.75 -10.21
CA LYS A 105 6.50 -9.72 -11.25
C LYS A 105 5.74 -8.42 -11.01
N LYS A 106 4.67 -8.45 -10.21
CA LYS A 106 3.80 -7.31 -9.97
C LYS A 106 3.35 -7.30 -8.52
N ILE A 107 3.46 -6.15 -7.88
CA ILE A 107 2.89 -5.87 -6.56
C ILE A 107 1.80 -4.83 -6.78
N SER A 108 0.57 -5.17 -6.41
CA SER A 108 -0.59 -4.28 -6.51
C SER A 108 -1.13 -4.03 -5.12
N THR A 109 -0.95 -2.82 -4.60
CA THR A 109 -1.36 -2.43 -3.26
C THR A 109 -1.70 -0.94 -3.23
N ALA A 110 -2.50 -0.53 -2.23
CA ALA A 110 -2.84 0.87 -2.01
C ALA A 110 -1.66 1.69 -1.48
N GLN A 111 -0.76 1.07 -0.70
CA GLN A 111 0.40 1.75 -0.10
C GLN A 111 1.61 0.82 -0.04
N ILE A 112 2.79 1.38 -0.34
CA ILE A 112 4.09 0.76 -0.15
C ILE A 112 4.94 1.72 0.67
N ILE A 113 5.52 1.22 1.76
CA ILE A 113 6.51 1.94 2.56
C ILE A 113 7.83 1.18 2.39
N THR A 114 8.85 1.86 1.87
CA THR A 114 10.16 1.27 1.61
C THR A 114 11.25 2.33 1.73
N ASP A 115 12.44 1.91 2.15
CA ASP A 115 13.59 2.80 2.29
C ASP A 115 14.21 3.16 0.94
N LYS A 116 14.06 2.30 -0.08
CA LYS A 116 14.74 2.47 -1.36
C LYS A 116 13.95 1.89 -2.54
N ILE A 117 13.79 2.72 -3.57
CA ILE A 117 13.33 2.31 -4.90
C ILE A 117 14.54 2.38 -5.85
N ARG A 118 14.84 1.28 -6.54
CA ARG A 118 15.94 1.20 -7.51
C ARG A 118 15.57 0.32 -8.70
N SER A 119 16.15 0.60 -9.86
CA SER A 119 16.09 -0.32 -10.99
C SER A 119 16.98 -1.55 -10.78
N PRO A 120 16.74 -2.62 -11.55
CA PRO A 120 17.71 -3.70 -11.73
C PRO A 120 19.04 -3.20 -12.29
N ILE A 121 20.08 -4.03 -12.16
CA ILE A 121 21.40 -3.76 -12.74
C ILE A 121 21.26 -3.71 -14.27
N ASN A 122 21.84 -2.69 -14.89
CA ASN A 122 21.79 -2.45 -16.35
C ASN A 122 20.38 -2.23 -16.91
N ASP A 123 19.43 -1.81 -16.09
CA ASP A 123 18.08 -1.52 -16.53
C ASP A 123 17.58 -0.16 -15.99
N ASN A 124 16.58 0.39 -16.66
CA ASN A 124 16.02 1.70 -16.34
C ASN A 124 14.96 1.60 -15.25
N LEU A 125 14.86 2.63 -14.42
CA LEU A 125 13.72 2.81 -13.53
C LEU A 125 12.67 3.65 -14.27
N TYR A 126 11.51 3.05 -14.54
CA TYR A 126 10.39 3.76 -15.13
C TYR A 126 9.31 4.02 -14.07
N VAL A 127 8.82 5.25 -14.01
CA VAL A 127 7.77 5.69 -13.09
C VAL A 127 6.69 6.36 -13.94
N ASP A 128 5.53 5.72 -14.04
CA ASP A 128 4.35 6.23 -14.75
C ASP A 128 3.22 6.42 -13.76
N VAL A 129 2.91 7.68 -13.49
CA VAL A 129 1.93 8.11 -12.49
C VAL A 129 1.26 9.39 -12.95
N THR A 130 -0.02 9.55 -12.59
CA THR A 130 -0.77 10.77 -12.89
C THR A 130 -0.30 11.96 -12.03
N ASN A 131 0.01 11.71 -10.75
CA ASN A 131 0.44 12.74 -9.80
C ASN A 131 1.66 12.24 -9.02
N LEU A 132 2.85 12.74 -9.38
CA LEU A 132 4.09 12.46 -8.65
C LEU A 132 4.39 13.59 -7.68
N GLY A 133 4.46 13.28 -6.39
CA GLY A 133 4.94 14.19 -5.35
C GLY A 133 6.24 13.67 -4.74
N LEU A 134 7.30 14.48 -4.79
CA LEU A 134 8.55 14.22 -4.09
C LEU A 134 8.66 15.22 -2.94
N ARG A 135 8.77 14.72 -1.70
CA ARG A 135 8.88 15.54 -0.49
C ARG A 135 9.96 14.94 0.40
N GLY A 136 10.93 15.76 0.79
CA GLY A 136 11.96 15.40 1.76
C GLY A 136 11.95 16.39 2.91
N ASN A 137 12.04 15.90 4.15
CA ASN A 137 12.15 16.76 5.32
C ASN A 137 13.47 17.54 5.34
N GLU A 138 14.53 16.96 4.78
CA GLU A 138 15.87 17.56 4.70
C GLU A 138 16.17 18.14 3.31
N GLY A 139 15.13 18.28 2.48
CA GLY A 139 15.25 18.67 1.08
C GLY A 139 15.32 17.49 0.13
N ILE A 140 15.50 17.80 -1.15
CA ILE A 140 15.53 16.82 -2.24
C ILE A 140 16.78 17.11 -3.08
N HIS A 141 17.61 16.09 -3.28
CA HIS A 141 18.81 16.18 -4.09
C HIS A 141 18.64 15.36 -5.38
N PHE A 142 18.76 16.03 -6.53
CA PHE A 142 18.76 15.38 -7.83
C PHE A 142 20.14 15.46 -8.45
N GLU A 143 20.71 14.31 -8.77
CA GLU A 143 22.00 14.20 -9.46
C GLU A 143 21.83 13.39 -10.74
N ALA A 144 22.24 13.97 -11.87
CA ALA A 144 22.20 13.31 -13.15
C ALA A 144 23.24 13.92 -14.10
N LYS A 145 23.78 13.11 -15.02
CA LYS A 145 24.62 13.60 -16.13
C LYS A 145 23.85 14.56 -17.05
N ARG A 146 22.55 14.31 -17.23
CA ARG A 146 21.63 15.15 -18.00
C ARG A 146 20.24 15.05 -17.38
N MET A 147 19.60 16.20 -17.19
CA MET A 147 18.22 16.30 -16.72
C MET A 147 17.38 17.01 -17.78
N ASN A 148 16.34 16.35 -18.27
CA ASN A 148 15.40 16.91 -19.22
C ASN A 148 14.02 17.00 -18.54
N LEU A 149 13.49 18.21 -18.43
CA LEU A 149 12.15 18.45 -17.87
C LEU A 149 11.28 18.99 -18.99
N THR A 150 10.09 18.42 -19.16
CA THR A 150 9.13 18.83 -20.18
C THR A 150 7.74 18.74 -19.58
N ALA A 151 6.97 19.80 -19.74
CA ALA A 151 5.59 19.88 -19.28
C ALA A 151 4.69 20.30 -20.43
N GLY A 152 3.44 19.82 -20.43
CA GLY A 152 2.46 20.18 -21.46
C GLY A 152 2.00 21.63 -21.37
N ASN A 153 1.83 22.14 -20.13
CA ASN A 153 1.32 23.49 -19.88
C ASN A 153 2.45 24.42 -19.40
N ASP A 154 2.95 24.20 -18.19
CA ASP A 154 3.94 25.08 -17.57
C ASP A 154 4.93 24.30 -16.70
N ILE A 155 6.10 24.91 -16.50
CA ILE A 155 7.07 24.53 -15.48
C ILE A 155 7.21 25.74 -14.57
N SER A 156 6.75 25.64 -13.33
CA SER A 156 6.85 26.69 -12.33
C SER A 156 7.90 26.32 -11.27
N LEU A 157 8.76 27.28 -10.95
CA LEU A 157 9.73 27.19 -9.87
C LEU A 157 9.36 28.27 -8.86
N ALA A 158 8.88 27.85 -7.69
CA ALA A 158 8.51 28.73 -6.61
C ALA A 158 9.37 28.43 -5.38
N THR A 159 9.59 29.45 -4.58
CA THR A 159 10.35 29.37 -3.33
C THR A 159 9.54 30.03 -2.22
N THR A 160 9.91 29.76 -0.97
CA THR A 160 9.41 30.51 0.19
C THR A 160 9.91 31.97 0.13
N ILE A 161 9.35 32.83 0.99
CA ILE A 161 9.65 34.27 1.03
C ILE A 161 11.16 34.54 1.14
N ASP A 162 11.87 33.74 1.92
CA ASP A 162 13.32 33.88 2.15
C ASP A 162 14.18 32.92 1.32
N GLY A 163 13.57 32.09 0.47
CA GLY A 163 14.31 31.11 -0.31
C GLY A 163 14.85 31.68 -1.62
N LEU A 164 15.87 31.02 -2.17
CA LEU A 164 16.62 31.47 -3.34
C LEU A 164 16.58 30.45 -4.46
N ILE A 165 16.28 30.90 -5.67
CA ILE A 165 16.47 30.11 -6.90
C ILE A 165 17.78 30.57 -7.54
N MET A 166 18.78 29.69 -7.57
CA MET A 166 20.09 29.96 -8.16
C MET A 166 20.40 29.00 -9.30
N PHE A 167 20.65 29.55 -10.49
CA PHE A 167 21.13 28.78 -11.64
C PHE A 167 22.64 29.00 -11.80
N SER A 168 23.44 27.97 -11.46
CA SER A 168 24.89 27.99 -11.67
C SER A 168 25.26 27.13 -12.87
N THR A 169 25.60 27.77 -13.99
CA THR A 169 26.00 27.09 -15.22
C THR A 169 26.99 27.94 -16.01
N LYS A 170 27.84 27.29 -16.81
CA LYS A 170 28.75 27.98 -17.75
C LYS A 170 27.98 28.73 -18.84
N LYS A 171 26.82 28.20 -19.27
CA LYS A 171 25.97 28.77 -20.31
C LYS A 171 24.51 28.51 -19.98
N LEU A 172 23.68 29.55 -20.10
CA LEU A 172 22.24 29.48 -19.91
C LEU A 172 21.57 30.02 -21.18
N TYR A 173 20.58 29.30 -21.68
CA TYR A 173 19.83 29.66 -22.89
C TYR A 173 18.36 29.79 -22.52
N PHE A 174 17.74 30.91 -22.91
CA PHE A 174 16.30 31.14 -22.74
C PHE A 174 15.64 31.16 -24.12
N GLY A 175 14.81 30.14 -24.38
CA GLY A 175 14.10 29.97 -25.64
C GLY A 175 15.00 29.48 -26.79
N ASN A 176 14.44 28.61 -27.64
CA ASN A 176 15.12 28.09 -28.83
C ASN A 176 14.44 28.53 -30.14
N ASN A 177 13.18 28.97 -30.07
CA ASN A 177 12.42 29.46 -31.22
C ASN A 177 12.06 30.93 -31.02
N LEU A 178 12.58 31.77 -31.92
CA LEU A 178 12.35 33.22 -32.03
C LEU A 178 10.89 33.58 -32.39
N LYS A 179 9.87 32.89 -31.85
CA LYS A 179 8.51 33.43 -31.86
C LYS A 179 8.46 34.55 -30.84
N LYS A 180 8.90 35.74 -31.28
CA LYS A 180 8.71 36.98 -30.52
C LYS A 180 7.22 37.08 -30.20
N LEU A 181 6.89 37.30 -28.93
CA LEU A 181 5.54 37.73 -28.55
C LEU A 181 5.17 38.92 -29.45
N PRO A 182 3.99 38.91 -30.11
CA PRO A 182 3.61 39.99 -31.00
C PRO A 182 3.66 41.31 -30.23
N LEU A 183 4.47 42.24 -30.71
CA LEU A 183 4.47 43.61 -30.21
C LEU A 183 3.20 44.26 -30.74
N SER A 184 2.32 44.72 -29.86
CA SER A 184 1.22 45.58 -30.28
C SER A 184 1.81 46.93 -30.66
N SER A 185 1.59 47.36 -31.91
CA SER A 185 1.89 48.73 -32.35
C SER A 185 0.82 49.73 -31.89
N SER A 186 -0.26 49.27 -31.26
CA SER A 186 -1.36 50.13 -30.84
C SER A 186 -1.01 50.88 -29.54
N PRO A 187 -1.09 52.22 -29.52
CA PRO A 187 -0.95 53.03 -28.30
C PRO A 187 -2.08 52.79 -27.30
N SER A 188 -3.20 52.20 -27.74
CA SER A 188 -4.29 51.79 -26.86
C SER A 188 -3.87 50.53 -26.10
N LEU A 189 -3.83 50.67 -24.77
CA LEU A 189 -3.49 49.66 -23.76
C LEU A 189 -4.40 48.41 -23.73
N THR A 190 -5.07 48.05 -24.82
CA THR A 190 -6.11 47.02 -24.87
C THR A 190 -5.64 45.63 -25.30
N ALA A 191 -4.37 45.46 -25.68
CA ALA A 191 -3.80 44.14 -25.91
C ALA A 191 -3.46 43.47 -24.56
N SER A 192 -4.05 42.30 -24.28
CA SER A 192 -3.95 41.54 -23.02
C SER A 192 -2.58 41.68 -22.36
N THR A 193 -2.57 42.31 -21.19
CA THR A 193 -1.41 42.56 -20.33
C THR A 193 -1.05 41.37 -19.45
N ASP A 194 -1.76 40.25 -19.59
CA ASP A 194 -1.70 39.12 -18.66
C ASP A 194 -0.42 38.30 -18.79
N ALA A 195 0.34 38.52 -19.87
CA ALA A 195 1.66 37.94 -20.06
C ALA A 195 2.76 38.93 -19.67
N LEU A 196 3.78 38.45 -18.95
CA LEU A 196 5.04 39.17 -18.72
C LEU A 196 6.09 38.71 -19.73
N ARG A 197 6.89 39.65 -20.23
CA ARG A 197 8.08 39.37 -21.03
C ARG A 197 9.31 39.51 -20.14
N VAL A 198 10.17 38.50 -20.16
CA VAL A 198 11.49 38.56 -19.52
C VAL A 198 12.48 39.19 -20.50
N CYS A 199 13.16 40.24 -20.05
CA CYS A 199 14.15 41.00 -20.79
C CYS A 199 15.52 40.88 -20.10
N VAL A 200 16.60 40.99 -20.90
CA VAL A 200 17.98 40.85 -20.42
C VAL A 200 18.72 42.17 -20.65
N CYS A 201 19.32 42.72 -19.60
CA CYS A 201 20.36 43.75 -19.72
C CYS A 201 21.68 43.06 -20.03
N VAL A 202 22.26 43.33 -21.19
CA VAL A 202 23.61 42.85 -21.53
C VAL A 202 24.62 43.90 -21.04
N SER A 203 25.06 43.77 -19.79
CA SER A 203 26.17 44.55 -19.21
C SER A 203 27.25 43.62 -18.65
N SER A 204 28.24 44.13 -17.92
CA SER A 204 29.29 43.30 -17.27
C SER A 204 28.72 42.25 -16.31
N LYS A 205 27.52 42.48 -15.76
CA LYS A 205 26.72 41.50 -15.02
C LYS A 205 25.32 41.45 -15.62
N PRO A 206 24.97 40.40 -16.40
CA PRO A 206 23.65 40.29 -17.00
C PRO A 206 22.56 40.29 -15.93
N LYS A 207 21.60 41.20 -16.05
CA LYS A 207 20.43 41.30 -15.16
C LYS A 207 19.17 40.98 -15.94
N LEU A 208 18.24 40.25 -15.34
CA LEU A 208 16.91 39.98 -15.90
C LEU A 208 15.88 40.93 -15.28
N PHE A 209 14.94 41.40 -16.09
CA PHE A 209 13.79 42.19 -15.63
C PHE A 209 12.55 41.83 -16.43
N THR A 210 11.37 42.06 -15.85
CA THR A 210 10.09 41.80 -16.51
C THR A 210 9.45 43.09 -17.00
N VAL A 211 8.83 43.04 -18.18
CA VAL A 211 7.95 44.10 -18.70
C VAL A 211 6.60 43.47 -19.07
N ALA A 212 5.54 44.28 -19.17
CA ALA A 212 4.28 43.81 -19.74
C ALA A 212 4.51 43.24 -21.15
N GLY A 213 3.84 42.14 -21.51
CA GLY A 213 4.15 41.34 -22.70
C GLY A 213 4.03 42.10 -24.03
N ASN A 214 3.21 43.14 -24.05
CA ASN A 214 2.99 44.06 -25.17
C ASN A 214 4.00 45.22 -25.23
N LYS A 215 4.89 45.40 -24.24
CA LYS A 215 5.87 46.50 -24.18
C LYS A 215 7.26 46.08 -24.69
N PRO A 216 8.06 47.03 -25.23
CA PRO A 216 9.46 46.79 -25.55
C PRO A 216 10.30 46.56 -24.29
N CYS A 217 11.44 45.87 -24.46
CA CYS A 217 12.41 45.65 -23.37
C CYS A 217 13.19 46.93 -23.05
N LEU A 218 12.54 47.87 -22.37
CA LEU A 218 13.14 49.09 -21.84
C LEU A 218 13.34 48.92 -20.33
N ALA A 219 14.59 48.90 -19.90
CA ALA A 219 14.90 48.80 -18.48
C ALA A 219 14.67 50.16 -17.78
N PRO A 220 14.29 50.15 -16.48
CA PRO A 220 14.29 51.36 -15.67
C PRO A 220 15.66 52.05 -15.70
N GLN A 221 15.66 53.37 -15.61
CA GLN A 221 16.89 54.17 -15.63
C GLN A 221 17.84 53.70 -14.52
N GLY A 222 19.10 53.40 -14.87
CA GLY A 222 20.10 52.90 -13.91
C GLY A 222 20.07 51.38 -13.63
N PHE A 223 19.09 50.63 -14.15
CA PHE A 223 19.00 49.19 -13.89
C PHE A 223 20.06 48.39 -14.67
N CYS A 224 20.27 48.71 -15.96
CA CYS A 224 21.25 48.03 -16.80
C CYS A 224 22.69 48.56 -16.67
N SER A 225 22.92 49.66 -15.94
CA SER A 225 24.27 50.15 -15.62
C SER A 225 24.97 49.33 -14.55
#